data_AF-A0A843CXU5-F1
#
_entry.id   AF-A0A843CXU5-F1
#
_cell.length_a   1.000
_cell.length_b   1.000
_cell.length_c   1.000
_cell.angle_alpha   90.00
_cell.angle_beta   90.00
_cell.angle_gamma   90.00
#
_symmetry.space_group_name_H-M   'P 1'
#
loop_
_entity.id
_entity.type
_entity.pdbx_description
1 polymer ?
#
loop_
_entity_poly.entity_id
_entity_poly.type
_entity_poly.pdbx_seq_one_letter_code
_entity_poly.pdbx_strand_id
1 'polypeptide(L)' 'MPVIIKLGGSVITDKANPGVIHREVIAKLAAAIAEAKTPAVIVHGAGSLGH' A
#
# COMPACT_ATOMS: atom_id res chain seq x y z
N MET A 1 10.53 -13.83 12.51
CA MET A 1 10.97 -12.43 12.73
C MET A 1 9.93 -11.51 12.10
N PRO A 2 9.58 -10.38 12.73
CA PRO A 2 8.65 -9.42 12.12
C PRO A 2 9.30 -8.75 10.89
N VAL A 3 8.49 -8.49 9.86
CA VAL A 3 8.92 -7.77 8.65
C VAL A 3 8.30 -6.38 8.60
N ILE A 4 9.02 -5.42 8.02
CA ILE A 4 8.48 -4.08 7.73
C ILE A 4 8.25 -3.98 6.23
N ILE A 5 7.02 -3.68 5.84
CA ILE A 5 6.61 -3.51 4.44
C ILE A 5 6.27 -2.04 4.22
N LYS A 6 7.00 -1.40 3.31
CA LYS A 6 6.71 -0.01 2.90
C LYS A 6 6.10 0.02 1.51
N LEU A 7 4.83 0.39 1.43
CA LEU A 7 4.13 0.63 0.17
C LEU A 7 4.33 2.08 -0.27
N GLY A 8 4.91 2.28 -1.45
CA GLY A 8 5.02 3.61 -2.03
C GLY A 8 3.63 4.20 -2.30
N GLY A 9 3.44 5.49 -2.02
CA GLY A 9 2.16 6.17 -2.30
C GLY A 9 1.73 6.06 -3.76
N SER A 10 2.69 6.10 -4.70
CA SER A 10 2.44 5.89 -6.14
C SER A 10 1.89 4.51 -6.52
N VAL A 11 2.03 3.51 -5.65
CA VAL A 11 1.48 2.17 -5.89
C VAL A 11 -0.02 2.16 -5.57
N ILE A 12 -0.40 2.84 -4.48
CA ILE A 12 -1.76 2.80 -3.91
C ILE A 12 -2.64 3.99 -4.31
N THR A 13 -2.07 5.00 -4.96
CA THR A 13 -2.77 6.18 -5.47
C THR A 13 -2.25 6.56 -6.85
N ASP A 14 -3.07 7.25 -7.62
CA ASP A 14 -2.63 7.92 -8.84
C ASP A 14 -2.02 9.28 -8.50
N LYS A 15 -0.73 9.47 -8.81
CA LYS A 15 -0.02 10.73 -8.58
C LYS A 15 -0.50 11.88 -9.47
N ALA A 16 -1.01 11.58 -10.66
CA ALA A 16 -1.50 12.60 -11.59
C ALA A 16 -2.91 13.07 -11.23
N ASN A 17 -3.67 12.27 -10.48
CA ASN A 17 -5.05 12.55 -10.12
C ASN A 17 -5.22 12.61 -8.58
N PRO A 18 -5.25 13.82 -7.97
CA PRO A 18 -5.41 13.99 -6.54
C PRO A 18 -6.62 13.24 -5.97
N GLY A 19 -6.42 12.53 -4.86
CA GLY A 19 -7.49 11.77 -4.21
C GLY A 19 -7.90 10.46 -4.89
N VAL A 20 -7.30 10.10 -6.03
CA VAL A 20 -7.61 8.83 -6.72
C VAL A 20 -6.85 7.67 -6.09
N ILE A 21 -7.60 6.67 -5.63
CA ILE A 21 -7.10 5.49 -4.91
C ILE A 21 -7.15 4.26 -5.83
N HIS A 22 -6.05 3.49 -5.89
CA HIS A 22 -5.98 2.22 -6.62
C HIS A 22 -6.55 1.06 -5.80
N ARG A 23 -7.87 1.02 -5.62
CA ARG A 23 -8.57 0.04 -4.77
C ARG A 23 -8.21 -1.42 -5.10
N GLU A 24 -8.15 -1.77 -6.38
CA GLU A 24 -7.81 -3.12 -6.82
C GLU A 24 -6.37 -3.51 -6.48
N VAL A 25 -5.42 -2.57 -6.62
CA VAL A 25 -4.01 -2.78 -6.25
C VAL A 25 -3.89 -2.99 -4.75
N ILE A 26 -4.57 -2.18 -3.95
CA ILE A 26 -4.60 -2.33 -2.49
C ILE A 26 -5.13 -3.71 -2.10
N ALA A 27 -6.23 -4.16 -2.71
CA ALA A 27 -6.81 -5.48 -2.43
C ALA A 27 -5.83 -6.62 -2.76
N LYS A 28 -5.16 -6.56 -3.91
CA LYS A 28 -4.14 -7.55 -4.32
C LYS A 28 -2.93 -7.56 -3.36
N LEU A 29 -2.44 -6.40 -2.96
CA LEU A 29 -1.34 -6.28 -2.00
C LEU A 29 -1.74 -6.85 -0.63
N ALA A 30 -2.94 -6.52 -0.15
CA ALA A 30 -3.45 -7.03 1.12
C ALA A 30 -3.56 -8.57 1.11
N ALA A 31 -4.06 -9.16 0.01
CA ALA A 31 -4.14 -10.60 -0.14
C ALA A 31 -2.74 -11.27 -0.11
N ALA A 32 -1.78 -10.73 -0.87
CA ALA A 32 -0.41 -11.25 -0.89
C ALA A 32 0.29 -11.16 0.48
N ILE A 33 0.08 -10.05 1.20
CA ILE A 33 0.64 -9.88 2.55
C ILE A 33 0.01 -10.88 3.53
N ALA A 34 -1.30 -11.12 3.44
CA ALA A 34 -2.00 -12.09 4.28
C ALA A 34 -1.52 -13.53 4.03
N GLU A 35 -1.25 -13.88 2.77
CA GLU A 35 -0.73 -15.21 2.40
C GLU A 35 0.64 -15.52 3.00
N ALA A 36 1.47 -14.50 3.22
CA ALA A 36 2.81 -14.66 3.80
C ALA A 36 2.82 -15.14 5.27
N LYS A 37 1.67 -15.07 5.98
CA LYS A 37 1.47 -15.56 7.37
C LYS A 37 2.58 -15.15 8.34
N THR A 38 3.19 -13.99 8.12
CA THR A 38 4.33 -13.49 8.89
C THR A 38 3.93 -12.19 9.58
N PRO A 39 4.26 -11.98 10.87
CA PRO A 39 3.99 -10.72 11.54
C PRO A 39 4.61 -9.55 10.75
N ALA A 40 3.79 -8.56 10.41
CA ALA A 40 4.22 -7.44 9.57
C ALA A 40 3.80 -6.09 10.16
N VAL A 41 4.70 -5.11 10.07
CA VAL A 41 4.38 -3.69 10.22
C VAL A 41 4.25 -3.11 8.82
N ILE A 42 3.07 -2.58 8.49
CA ILE A 42 2.78 -2.02 7.17
C ILE A 42 2.80 -0.49 7.28
N VAL A 43 3.62 0.14 6.44
CA VAL A 43 3.70 1.60 6.32
C VAL A 43 3.40 1.95 4.87
N HIS A 44 2.76 3.09 4.62
CA HIS A 44 2.63 3.62 3.27
C HIS A 44 2.90 5.12 3.22
N GLY A 45 3.28 5.61 2.03
CA GLY A 45 3.31 7.05 1.78
C GLY A 45 1.90 7.60 1.56
N ALA A 46 1.68 8.89 1.84
CA ALA A 46 0.36 9.53 1.66
C ALA A 46 -0.16 9.49 0.21
N GLY A 47 0.73 9.27 -0.77
CA GLY A 47 0.33 9.27 -2.18
C GLY A 47 -0.23 10.63 -2.59
N SER A 48 -1.23 10.64 -3.47
CA SER A 48 -1.92 11.86 -3.91
C SER A 48 -2.95 12.41 -2.92
N LEU A 49 -2.99 11.90 -1.67
CA LEU A 49 -3.84 12.39 -0.58
C LEU A 49 -3.10 13.27 0.44
N GLY A 50 -1.78 13.38 0.34
CA GLY A 50 -0.98 14.21 1.26
C GLY A 50 0.38 14.60 0.72
N HIS A 51 0.58 14.46 -0.60
CA HIS A 51 1.54 15.30 -1.31
C HIS A 51 0.94 16.69 -1.50
#